data_AF-I6ASP1-F1
#
_entry.id   AF-I6ASP1-F1
#
_cell.length_a   1.000
_cell.length_b   1.000
_cell.length_c   1.000
_cell.angle_alpha   90.00
_cell.angle_beta   90.00
_cell.angle_gamma   90.00
#
_symmetry.space_group_name_H-M   'P 1'
#
loop_
_entity.id
_entity.type
_entity.pdbx_description
1 polymer ?
#
loop_
_entity_poly.entity_id
_entity_poly.type
_entity_poly.pdbx_seq_one_letter_code
_entity_poly.pdbx_strand_id
1 'polypeptide(L)'
;MNTHYIPGFARHIAGLATALALCVGVASAASETSAVAATVVDQPLPMAVFDFQTTDRSLDKKGAEVAALLNAHLSLSPDVFLVERQEVEKILGEQELGLSGTVTPDSVAKVGALVGAKVLVTGRLFESGGKVYAVAKIMSAETGRVYGEMATAKNFDDIETAVTALSEKIVKVTTARADTLLAKVETPEARLERYKKLLGAADPAKLPSVYVTIAEQHLARPVIDPAVQTELMLVLRQIGFTVLSADEAAKRPDAVTITGEAFSELGMRRGNLVSCRSRVEITVKDGSGKLLLADRQMDVAIDIAEHIAGKKALENAALKLLDRIIPALAAQAR
;
A
#
# COMPACT_ATOMS: atom_id res chain seq x y z
N MET A 1 60.30 -48.17 62.46
CA MET A 1 61.77 -48.05 62.55
C MET A 1 62.17 -46.72 61.96
N ASN A 2 62.77 -45.87 62.80
CA ASN A 2 63.61 -44.70 62.50
C ASN A 2 63.02 -43.55 61.66
N THR A 3 63.12 -42.26 62.00
CA THR A 3 63.76 -41.57 63.13
C THR A 3 63.34 -40.09 63.08
N HIS A 4 63.24 -39.49 64.27
CA HIS A 4 63.29 -38.08 64.66
C HIS A 4 63.73 -36.99 63.64
N TYR A 5 63.17 -35.76 63.74
CA TYR A 5 63.65 -34.67 64.64
C TYR A 5 63.17 -33.27 64.18
N ILE A 6 62.36 -32.63 65.04
CA ILE A 6 62.38 -31.24 65.58
C ILE A 6 62.60 -29.99 64.68
N PRO A 7 61.97 -28.84 65.03
CA PRO A 7 61.53 -27.77 64.13
C PRO A 7 62.35 -26.47 64.25
N GLY A 8 61.96 -25.45 63.47
CA GLY A 8 62.08 -24.06 63.93
C GLY A 8 62.28 -22.98 62.87
N PHE A 9 61.78 -21.79 63.26
CA PHE A 9 62.20 -20.45 62.84
C PHE A 9 61.69 -19.82 61.53
N ALA A 10 60.61 -19.06 61.70
CA ALA A 10 60.49 -17.62 61.46
C ALA A 10 61.54 -16.91 60.59
N ARG A 11 61.06 -16.18 59.56
CA ARG A 11 61.29 -14.73 59.29
C ARG A 11 60.84 -14.37 57.86
N HIS A 12 59.91 -13.42 57.73
CA HIS A 12 60.11 -12.05 57.24
C HIS A 12 60.21 -11.87 55.71
N ILE A 13 59.26 -11.06 55.22
CA ILE A 13 59.44 -9.90 54.32
C ILE A 13 59.60 -10.15 52.81
N ALA A 14 58.56 -9.67 52.11
CA ALA A 14 58.51 -8.94 50.84
C ALA A 14 58.97 -9.58 49.51
N GLY A 15 58.08 -9.46 48.52
CA GLY A 15 58.31 -9.65 47.08
C GLY A 15 56.95 -9.84 46.40
N LEU A 16 56.24 -8.77 46.08
CA LEU A 16 56.15 -8.16 44.74
C LEU A 16 55.55 -9.09 43.66
N ALA A 17 54.52 -8.55 42.98
CA ALA A 17 54.09 -8.81 41.60
C ALA A 17 52.84 -9.69 41.35
N THR A 18 51.74 -8.97 41.08
CA THR A 18 50.96 -9.01 39.82
C THR A 18 50.10 -10.25 39.47
N ALA A 19 48.78 -10.03 39.41
CA ALA A 19 47.82 -10.40 38.34
C ALA A 19 46.41 -10.58 38.95
N LEU A 20 45.55 -9.56 38.92
CA LEU A 20 44.53 -9.30 37.87
C LEU A 20 43.54 -10.46 37.64
N ALA A 21 42.37 -10.38 38.29
CA ALA A 21 41.07 -10.74 37.72
C ALA A 21 39.94 -10.34 38.71
N LEU A 22 39.47 -9.09 38.61
CA LEU A 22 38.29 -8.63 39.34
C LEU A 22 37.03 -9.05 38.55
N CYS A 23 36.41 -10.15 38.94
CA CYS A 23 35.07 -10.50 38.47
C CYS A 23 34.05 -9.63 39.22
N VAL A 24 33.66 -8.50 38.65
CA VAL A 24 32.49 -7.74 39.11
C VAL A 24 31.26 -8.30 38.39
N GLY A 25 30.43 -9.00 39.16
CA GLY A 25 29.09 -9.39 38.73
C GLY A 25 28.23 -8.16 38.52
N VAL A 26 27.64 -8.04 37.33
CA VAL A 26 26.65 -7.02 37.00
C VAL A 26 25.26 -7.64 37.16
N ALA A 27 24.45 -6.94 37.95
CA ALA A 27 23.09 -7.29 38.31
C ALA A 27 22.10 -7.13 37.15
N SER A 28 21.06 -7.96 37.23
CA SER A 28 19.72 -7.91 36.62
C SER A 28 19.28 -6.60 35.95
N ALA A 29 18.90 -6.70 34.68
CA ALA A 29 17.77 -5.96 34.12
C ALA A 29 17.10 -6.84 33.05
N ALA A 30 16.05 -7.56 33.44
CA ALA A 30 15.12 -8.15 32.49
C ALA A 30 14.41 -7.00 31.77
N SER A 31 14.74 -6.79 30.50
CA SER A 31 13.99 -5.89 29.62
C SER A 31 12.69 -6.60 29.25
N GLU A 32 11.61 -6.22 29.92
CA GLU A 32 10.25 -6.43 29.40
C GLU A 32 10.12 -5.59 28.13
N THR A 33 10.39 -6.21 26.98
CA THR A 33 10.06 -5.62 25.69
C THR A 33 8.55 -5.74 25.52
N SER A 34 7.85 -4.76 26.10
CA SER A 34 6.43 -4.51 25.86
C SER A 34 6.22 -4.42 24.36
N ALA A 35 5.51 -5.40 23.82
CA ALA A 35 5.05 -5.39 22.44
C ALA A 35 4.02 -4.26 22.29
N VAL A 36 4.50 -3.09 21.86
CA VAL A 36 3.63 -2.01 21.42
C VAL A 36 3.03 -2.43 20.08
N ALA A 37 1.80 -2.93 20.14
CA ALA A 37 0.93 -3.05 18.98
C ALA A 37 0.69 -1.65 18.40
N ALA A 38 1.37 -1.31 17.32
CA ALA A 38 1.13 -0.07 16.60
C ALA A 38 -0.18 -0.19 15.79
N THR A 39 -1.24 0.37 16.35
CA THR A 39 -2.50 0.67 15.67
C THR A 39 -2.30 1.76 14.61
N VAL A 40 -2.51 1.39 13.35
CA VAL A 40 -3.02 2.16 12.19
C VAL A 40 -2.85 3.70 12.21
N VAL A 41 -1.78 4.14 11.55
CA VAL A 41 -1.50 5.37 10.75
C VAL A 41 -2.30 6.66 11.04
N ASP A 42 -1.64 7.70 11.56
CA ASP A 42 -2.21 9.06 11.66
C ASP A 42 -1.65 9.98 10.57
N GLN A 43 -2.08 9.77 9.32
CA GLN A 43 -1.95 10.78 8.26
C GLN A 43 -3.36 11.23 7.86
N PRO A 44 -3.60 12.54 7.69
CA PRO A 44 -4.90 13.07 7.32
C PRO A 44 -5.42 12.42 6.04
N LEU A 45 -6.71 12.07 6.03
CA LEU A 45 -7.33 11.33 4.94
C LEU A 45 -7.59 12.24 3.74
N PRO A 46 -6.99 11.98 2.57
CA PRO A 46 -7.24 12.79 1.39
C PRO A 46 -8.71 12.67 0.95
N MET A 47 -9.43 13.78 0.94
CA MET A 47 -10.86 13.84 0.69
C MET A 47 -11.21 14.87 -0.37
N ALA A 48 -12.07 14.52 -1.32
CA ALA A 48 -12.62 15.46 -2.30
C ALA A 48 -14.13 15.64 -2.09
N VAL A 49 -14.59 16.90 -2.08
CA VAL A 49 -16.01 17.26 -2.00
C VAL A 49 -16.50 17.73 -3.36
N PHE A 50 -17.63 17.23 -3.79
CA PHE A 50 -18.32 17.61 -5.02
C PHE A 50 -19.56 18.45 -4.72
N ASP A 51 -20.04 19.17 -5.73
CA ASP A 51 -21.29 19.93 -5.65
C ASP A 51 -22.46 19.07 -5.16
N PHE A 52 -23.28 19.67 -4.31
CA PHE A 52 -24.50 19.04 -3.84
C PHE A 52 -25.58 19.22 -4.91
N GLN A 53 -26.16 18.10 -5.36
CA GLN A 53 -27.28 18.14 -6.29
C GLN A 53 -28.50 18.74 -5.64
N THR A 54 -29.30 19.47 -6.39
CA THR A 54 -30.59 19.97 -5.93
C THR A 54 -31.71 19.40 -6.79
N THR A 55 -32.94 19.39 -6.25
CA THR A 55 -34.11 18.89 -7.02
C THR A 55 -34.65 19.97 -7.96
N ASP A 56 -34.46 21.24 -7.61
CA ASP A 56 -34.83 22.40 -8.43
C ASP A 56 -33.57 23.09 -8.95
N ARG A 57 -33.42 23.18 -10.28
CA ARG A 57 -32.27 23.80 -10.95
C ARG A 57 -32.07 25.27 -10.55
N SER A 58 -33.11 25.95 -10.06
CA SER A 58 -32.99 27.32 -9.52
C SER A 58 -32.05 27.37 -8.30
N LEU A 59 -31.88 26.25 -7.61
CA LEU A 59 -31.06 26.07 -6.41
C LEU A 59 -29.66 25.50 -6.70
N ASP A 60 -29.26 25.29 -7.96
CA ASP A 60 -27.94 24.75 -8.28
C ASP A 60 -26.80 25.59 -7.66
N LYS A 61 -26.98 26.92 -7.61
CA LYS A 61 -26.04 27.82 -6.91
C LYS A 61 -25.94 27.52 -5.41
N LYS A 62 -27.04 27.15 -4.77
CA LYS A 62 -27.06 26.74 -3.35
C LYS A 62 -26.34 25.41 -3.14
N GLY A 63 -26.43 24.48 -4.10
CA GLY A 63 -25.66 23.24 -4.10
C GLY A 63 -24.15 23.47 -4.09
N ALA A 64 -23.67 24.38 -4.94
CA ALA A 64 -22.25 24.78 -4.97
C ALA A 64 -21.83 25.55 -3.72
N GLU A 65 -22.68 26.45 -3.21
CA GLU A 65 -22.46 27.18 -1.96
C GLU A 65 -22.28 26.23 -0.77
N VAL A 66 -23.12 25.20 -0.66
CA VAL A 66 -23.00 24.16 0.37
C VAL A 66 -21.68 23.40 0.25
N ALA A 67 -21.24 23.04 -0.96
CA ALA A 67 -19.96 22.36 -1.15
C ALA A 67 -18.77 23.25 -0.74
N ALA A 68 -18.82 24.55 -1.06
CA ALA A 68 -17.80 25.51 -0.66
C ALA A 68 -17.72 25.68 0.87
N LEU A 69 -18.87 25.85 1.53
CA LEU A 69 -18.93 25.90 3.00
C LEU A 69 -18.44 24.60 3.63
N LEU A 70 -18.84 23.45 3.07
CA LEU A 70 -18.43 22.14 3.57
C LEU A 70 -16.91 21.96 3.46
N ASN A 71 -16.30 22.36 2.34
CA ASN A 71 -14.85 22.42 2.19
C ASN A 71 -14.20 23.31 3.26
N ALA A 72 -14.75 24.51 3.50
CA ALA A 72 -14.22 25.41 4.52
C ALA A 72 -14.27 24.79 5.92
N HIS A 73 -15.36 24.10 6.29
CA HIS A 73 -15.46 23.44 7.59
C HIS A 73 -14.55 22.20 7.71
N LEU A 74 -14.45 21.39 6.66
CA LEU A 74 -13.63 20.18 6.68
C LEU A 74 -12.14 20.50 6.72
N SER A 75 -11.70 21.62 6.12
CA SER A 75 -10.28 22.03 6.15
C SER A 75 -9.78 22.40 7.55
N LEU A 76 -10.69 22.65 8.50
CA LEU A 76 -10.36 22.91 9.90
C LEU A 76 -10.03 21.64 10.69
N SER A 77 -10.38 20.45 10.16
CA SER A 77 -10.10 19.18 10.82
C SER A 77 -8.70 18.68 10.46
N PRO A 78 -7.87 18.29 11.45
CA PRO A 78 -6.55 17.70 11.19
C PRO A 78 -6.63 16.26 10.66
N ASP A 79 -7.81 15.63 10.69
CA ASP A 79 -8.01 14.22 10.31
C ASP A 79 -8.23 14.05 8.80
N VAL A 80 -8.47 15.14 8.07
CA VAL A 80 -8.77 15.15 6.63
C VAL A 80 -7.86 16.12 5.91
N PHE A 81 -7.44 15.74 4.71
CA PHE A 81 -6.69 16.60 3.80
C PHE A 81 -7.55 16.86 2.57
N LEU A 82 -7.99 18.09 2.36
CA LEU A 82 -8.87 18.39 1.24
C LEU A 82 -8.11 18.42 -0.08
N VAL A 83 -8.69 17.72 -1.04
CA VAL A 83 -8.26 17.64 -2.41
C VAL A 83 -9.24 18.43 -3.26
N GLU A 84 -8.80 19.58 -3.75
CA GLU A 84 -9.59 20.42 -4.63
C GLU A 84 -9.62 19.84 -6.04
N ARG A 85 -10.78 19.32 -6.48
CA ARG A 85 -10.95 18.78 -7.84
C ARG A 85 -11.56 19.80 -8.82
N GLN A 86 -12.38 20.72 -8.34
CA GLN A 86 -13.11 21.69 -9.18
C GLN A 86 -12.20 22.79 -9.74
N GLU A 87 -11.31 23.32 -8.91
CA GLU A 87 -10.36 24.36 -9.36
C GLU A 87 -9.32 23.76 -10.30
N VAL A 88 -8.95 22.49 -10.10
CA VAL A 88 -8.03 21.79 -10.99
C VAL A 88 -8.69 21.41 -12.33
N GLU A 89 -9.96 20.98 -12.40
CA GLU A 89 -10.64 20.76 -13.69
C GLU A 89 -10.80 22.04 -14.51
N LYS A 90 -11.09 23.17 -13.86
CA LYS A 90 -11.20 24.49 -14.51
C LYS A 90 -9.83 24.99 -15.01
N ILE A 91 -8.80 24.92 -14.16
CA ILE A 91 -7.43 25.31 -14.53
C ILE A 91 -6.84 24.37 -15.58
N LEU A 92 -7.10 23.05 -15.51
CA LEU A 92 -6.65 22.10 -16.52
C LEU A 92 -7.39 22.30 -17.84
N GLY A 93 -8.69 22.59 -17.83
CA GLY A 93 -9.43 22.96 -19.04
C GLY A 93 -8.89 24.25 -19.67
N GLU A 94 -8.49 25.23 -18.86
CA GLU A 94 -7.85 26.47 -19.33
C GLU A 94 -6.39 26.24 -19.81
N GLN A 95 -5.62 25.34 -19.17
CA GLN A 95 -4.27 24.98 -19.58
C GLN A 95 -4.23 24.09 -20.84
N GLU A 96 -5.16 23.15 -20.99
CA GLU A 96 -5.34 22.35 -22.22
C GLU A 96 -5.67 23.24 -23.42
N LEU A 97 -6.40 24.34 -23.20
CA LEU A 97 -6.71 25.34 -24.23
C LEU A 97 -5.55 26.31 -24.50
N GLY A 98 -4.61 26.47 -23.55
CA GLY A 98 -3.54 27.47 -23.62
C GLY A 98 -2.14 26.95 -23.99
N LEU A 99 -1.80 25.69 -23.70
CA LEU A 99 -0.43 25.20 -23.81
C LEU A 99 -0.36 23.73 -24.26
N SER A 100 -0.18 23.53 -25.57
CA SER A 100 0.37 22.29 -26.10
C SER A 100 1.87 22.18 -25.75
N GLY A 101 2.19 21.77 -24.51
CA GLY A 101 3.47 21.08 -24.27
C GLY A 101 4.43 21.60 -23.19
N THR A 102 4.01 22.34 -22.15
CA THR A 102 4.94 22.70 -21.06
C THR A 102 4.42 22.25 -19.70
N VAL A 103 4.91 21.11 -19.20
CA VAL A 103 4.66 20.62 -17.84
C VAL A 103 5.65 21.28 -16.88
N THR A 104 5.16 22.05 -15.92
CA THR A 104 5.97 22.64 -14.83
C THR A 104 5.85 21.80 -13.55
N PRO A 105 6.83 21.81 -12.63
CA PRO A 105 6.72 21.10 -11.34
C PRO A 105 5.44 21.44 -10.55
N ASP A 106 4.94 22.66 -10.64
CA ASP A 106 3.68 23.08 -10.01
C ASP A 106 2.46 22.39 -10.62
N SER A 107 2.48 22.12 -11.93
CA SER A 107 1.43 21.34 -12.59
C SER A 107 1.44 19.87 -12.15
N VAL A 108 2.61 19.30 -11.85
CA VAL A 108 2.75 17.93 -11.33
C VAL A 108 2.15 17.79 -9.92
N ALA A 109 2.39 18.76 -9.03
CA ALA A 109 1.80 18.78 -7.70
C ALA A 109 0.25 18.92 -7.73
N LYS A 110 -0.28 19.77 -8.61
CA LYS A 110 -1.73 19.99 -8.79
C LYS A 110 -2.45 18.78 -9.40
N VAL A 111 -1.77 18.02 -10.25
CA VAL A 111 -2.27 16.76 -10.83
C VAL A 111 -2.24 15.62 -9.81
N GLY A 112 -1.20 15.56 -8.98
CA GLY A 112 -1.13 14.62 -7.85
C GLY A 112 -2.32 14.78 -6.89
N ALA A 113 -2.81 16.02 -6.71
CA ALA A 113 -4.04 16.28 -5.97
C ALA A 113 -5.24 15.56 -6.60
N LEU A 114 -5.46 15.63 -7.92
CA LEU A 114 -6.59 14.95 -8.58
C LEU A 114 -6.65 13.42 -8.36
N VAL A 115 -5.50 12.73 -8.23
CA VAL A 115 -5.42 11.26 -7.96
C VAL A 115 -5.49 10.93 -6.47
N GLY A 116 -5.15 11.87 -5.60
CA GLY A 116 -4.88 11.58 -4.19
C GLY A 116 -6.09 11.29 -3.32
N ALA A 117 -7.30 11.72 -3.70
CA ALA A 117 -8.48 11.57 -2.86
C ALA A 117 -8.87 10.09 -2.68
N LYS A 118 -8.77 9.61 -1.45
CA LYS A 118 -9.18 8.26 -1.05
C LYS A 118 -10.65 8.21 -0.66
N VAL A 119 -11.22 9.35 -0.27
CA VAL A 119 -12.62 9.51 0.11
C VAL A 119 -13.26 10.60 -0.75
N LEU A 120 -14.45 10.31 -1.28
CA LEU A 120 -15.24 11.21 -2.11
C LEU A 120 -16.54 11.55 -1.38
N VAL A 121 -16.86 12.82 -1.29
CA VAL A 121 -18.11 13.31 -0.70
C VAL A 121 -18.94 13.95 -1.80
N THR A 122 -20.11 13.40 -2.05
CA THR A 122 -21.15 14.02 -2.88
C THR A 122 -22.41 14.17 -2.04
N GLY A 123 -23.34 15.02 -2.44
CA GLY A 123 -24.56 15.16 -1.66
C GLY A 123 -25.75 15.65 -2.45
N ARG A 124 -26.86 15.76 -1.74
CA ARG A 124 -28.11 16.31 -2.27
C ARG A 124 -28.77 17.21 -1.23
N LEU A 125 -29.34 18.30 -1.72
CA LEU A 125 -30.23 19.19 -0.97
C LEU A 125 -31.65 19.01 -1.48
N PHE A 126 -32.61 18.91 -0.56
CA PHE A 126 -34.03 18.93 -0.88
C PHE A 126 -34.84 19.45 0.30
N GLU A 127 -35.99 20.04 0.02
CA GLU A 127 -36.92 20.50 1.04
C GLU A 127 -38.01 19.46 1.27
N SER A 128 -38.38 19.25 2.54
CA SER A 128 -39.51 18.40 2.92
C SER A 128 -40.07 18.84 4.27
N GLY A 129 -41.39 19.01 4.37
CA GLY A 129 -42.05 19.38 5.63
C GLY A 129 -41.56 20.71 6.22
N GLY A 130 -41.25 21.70 5.37
CA GLY A 130 -40.76 23.02 5.79
C GLY A 130 -39.35 23.01 6.40
N LYS A 131 -38.52 22.03 6.04
CA LYS A 131 -37.11 21.94 6.41
C LYS A 131 -36.27 21.57 5.20
N VAL A 132 -35.03 22.03 5.19
CA VAL A 132 -34.05 21.62 4.18
C VAL A 132 -33.23 20.46 4.73
N TYR A 133 -33.13 19.40 3.94
CA TYR A 133 -32.32 18.23 4.20
C TYR A 133 -31.05 18.30 3.36
N ALA A 134 -29.90 18.19 4.02
CA ALA A 134 -28.62 17.99 3.38
C ALA A 134 -28.16 16.56 3.63
N VAL A 135 -28.08 15.76 2.56
CA VAL A 135 -27.65 14.36 2.63
C VAL A 135 -26.30 14.25 1.93
N ALA A 136 -25.28 13.78 2.65
CA ALA A 136 -23.98 13.45 2.08
C ALA A 136 -23.85 11.94 1.89
N LYS A 137 -23.19 11.55 0.79
CA LYS A 137 -22.68 10.22 0.52
C LYS A 137 -21.15 10.29 0.56
N ILE A 138 -20.57 9.53 1.47
CA ILE A 138 -19.13 9.41 1.70
C ILE A 138 -18.72 8.08 1.07
N MET A 139 -17.95 8.14 -0.01
CA MET A 139 -17.59 7.00 -0.83
C MET A 139 -16.09 6.76 -0.78
N SER A 140 -15.68 5.50 -0.65
CA SER A 140 -14.30 5.12 -0.88
C SER A 140 -13.97 5.10 -2.38
N ALA A 141 -12.86 5.74 -2.76
CA ALA A 141 -12.31 5.62 -4.10
C ALA A 141 -11.63 4.26 -4.36
N GLU A 142 -11.28 3.52 -3.31
CA GLU A 142 -10.49 2.29 -3.39
C GLU A 142 -11.33 1.03 -3.14
N THR A 143 -12.23 1.06 -2.16
CA THR A 143 -13.02 -0.11 -1.72
C THR A 143 -14.46 -0.09 -2.25
N GLY A 144 -14.90 1.03 -2.82
CA GLY A 144 -16.27 1.22 -3.31
C GLY A 144 -17.35 1.27 -2.22
N ARG A 145 -16.99 1.21 -0.93
CA ARG A 145 -17.95 1.33 0.18
C ARG A 145 -18.54 2.74 0.24
N VAL A 146 -19.81 2.80 0.63
CA VAL A 146 -20.56 4.05 0.74
C VAL A 146 -21.22 4.15 2.11
N TYR A 147 -21.02 5.29 2.77
CA TYR A 147 -21.73 5.68 3.98
C TYR A 147 -22.57 6.93 3.69
N GLY A 148 -23.71 7.04 4.38
CA GLY A 148 -24.61 8.17 4.23
C GLY A 148 -24.74 8.91 5.55
N GLU A 149 -24.66 10.23 5.50
CA GLU A 149 -24.92 11.11 6.64
C GLU A 149 -25.91 12.20 6.25
N MET A 150 -26.64 12.72 7.23
CA MET A 150 -27.63 13.75 6.99
C MET A 150 -27.67 14.81 8.08
N ALA A 151 -27.98 16.04 7.69
CA ALA A 151 -28.27 17.15 8.57
C ALA A 151 -29.47 17.93 8.04
N THR A 152 -30.07 18.76 8.90
CA THR A 152 -31.25 19.54 8.56
C THR A 152 -31.08 21.00 8.94
N ALA A 153 -31.59 21.89 8.10
CA ALA A 153 -31.73 23.32 8.37
C ALA A 153 -33.20 23.72 8.36
N LYS A 154 -33.55 24.86 8.97
CA LYS A 154 -34.92 25.37 8.95
C LYS A 154 -35.37 25.73 7.54
N ASN A 155 -34.48 26.35 6.77
CA ASN A 155 -34.69 26.77 5.39
C ASN A 155 -33.30 26.92 4.71
N PHE A 156 -33.27 27.36 3.44
CA PHE A 156 -32.02 27.58 2.71
C PHE A 156 -31.19 28.76 3.21
N ASP A 157 -31.78 29.70 3.96
CA ASP A 157 -31.04 30.83 4.57
C ASP A 157 -30.27 30.39 5.83
N ASP A 158 -30.75 29.35 6.51
CA ASP A 158 -30.13 28.72 7.69
C ASP A 158 -29.29 27.47 7.31
N ILE A 159 -28.86 27.36 6.04
CA ILE A 159 -28.22 26.14 5.53
C ILE A 159 -26.86 25.86 6.21
N GLU A 160 -26.16 26.89 6.67
CA GLU A 160 -24.88 26.80 7.38
C GLU A 160 -24.96 25.89 8.62
N THR A 161 -26.08 25.92 9.34
CA THR A 161 -26.35 25.04 10.49
C THR A 161 -26.31 23.56 10.07
N ALA A 162 -26.89 23.23 8.92
CA ALA A 162 -26.84 21.87 8.39
C ALA A 162 -25.43 21.52 7.90
N VAL A 163 -24.72 22.45 7.24
CA VAL A 163 -23.35 22.21 6.74
C VAL A 163 -22.39 21.91 7.89
N THR A 164 -22.46 22.70 8.97
CA THR A 164 -21.63 22.50 10.17
C THR A 164 -21.88 21.13 10.80
N ALA A 165 -23.14 20.77 11.02
CA ALA A 165 -23.48 19.46 11.57
C ALA A 165 -23.09 18.29 10.64
N LEU A 166 -23.15 18.52 9.32
CA LEU A 166 -22.80 17.51 8.33
C LEU A 166 -21.28 17.29 8.26
N SER A 167 -20.48 18.35 8.37
CA SER A 167 -19.01 18.26 8.36
C SER A 167 -18.50 17.44 9.54
N GLU A 168 -19.00 17.68 10.75
CA GLU A 168 -18.67 16.91 11.95
C GLU A 168 -19.00 15.42 11.79
N LYS A 169 -20.17 15.11 11.21
CA LYS A 169 -20.59 13.73 10.95
C LYS A 169 -19.71 13.06 9.90
N ILE A 170 -19.34 13.78 8.84
CA ILE A 170 -18.43 13.28 7.80
C ILE A 170 -17.07 12.94 8.40
N VAL A 171 -16.46 13.84 9.18
CA VAL A 171 -15.18 13.58 9.86
C VAL A 171 -15.30 12.36 10.76
N LYS A 172 -16.33 12.31 11.61
CA LYS A 172 -16.56 11.19 12.53
C LYS A 172 -16.72 9.85 11.82
N VAL A 173 -17.49 9.79 10.74
CA VAL A 173 -17.65 8.55 9.96
C VAL A 173 -16.34 8.18 9.28
N THR A 174 -15.64 9.17 8.73
CA THR A 174 -14.41 8.94 7.97
C THR A 174 -13.31 8.38 8.88
N THR A 175 -13.15 8.91 10.09
CA THR A 175 -12.19 8.39 11.08
C THR A 175 -12.64 7.06 11.67
N ALA A 176 -13.90 6.92 12.09
CA ALA A 176 -14.41 5.69 12.69
C ALA A 176 -14.51 4.50 11.72
N ARG A 177 -14.54 4.76 10.41
CA ARG A 177 -14.65 3.76 9.35
C ARG A 177 -13.44 3.73 8.42
N ALA A 178 -12.31 4.35 8.81
CA ALA A 178 -11.10 4.42 7.99
C ALA A 178 -10.63 3.03 7.50
N ASP A 179 -10.76 2.00 8.34
CA ASP A 179 -10.43 0.61 8.04
C ASP A 179 -11.26 -0.01 6.89
N THR A 180 -12.48 0.48 6.71
CA THR A 180 -13.41 0.04 5.67
C THR A 180 -13.39 0.96 4.46
N LEU A 181 -13.12 2.25 4.66
CA LEU A 181 -13.02 3.26 3.62
C LEU A 181 -11.70 3.20 2.87
N LEU A 182 -10.61 2.78 3.51
CA LEU A 182 -9.31 2.65 2.85
C LEU A 182 -9.03 1.20 2.51
N ALA A 183 -8.38 0.98 1.35
CA ALA A 183 -7.73 -0.30 1.12
C ALA A 183 -6.66 -0.47 2.20
N LYS A 184 -6.63 -1.64 2.86
CA LYS A 184 -5.51 -1.98 3.73
C LYS A 184 -4.27 -2.09 2.85
N VAL A 185 -3.46 -1.03 2.85
CA VAL A 185 -2.13 -1.07 2.21
C VAL A 185 -1.26 -1.94 3.09
N GLU A 186 -1.10 -3.19 2.67
CA GLU A 186 -0.16 -4.10 3.31
C GLU A 186 1.27 -3.56 3.11
N THR A 187 2.01 -3.34 4.20
CA THR A 187 3.40 -2.90 4.10
C THR A 187 4.27 -4.00 3.50
N PRO A 188 5.42 -3.69 2.88
CA PRO A 188 6.32 -4.70 2.35
C PRO A 188 6.70 -5.77 3.38
N GLU A 189 6.90 -5.37 4.64
CA GLU A 189 7.26 -6.27 5.73
C GLU A 189 6.09 -7.19 6.10
N ALA A 190 4.88 -6.66 6.24
CA ALA A 190 3.69 -7.45 6.54
C ALA A 190 3.40 -8.47 5.42
N ARG A 191 3.61 -8.06 4.16
CA ARG A 191 3.49 -8.93 2.99
C ARG A 191 4.50 -10.06 3.01
N LEU A 192 5.76 -9.75 3.31
CA LEU A 192 6.81 -10.75 3.39
C LEU A 192 6.53 -11.78 4.49
N GLU A 193 6.07 -11.32 5.67
CA GLU A 193 5.65 -12.21 6.75
C GLU A 193 4.46 -13.09 6.36
N ARG A 194 3.50 -12.55 5.60
CA ARG A 194 2.40 -13.34 5.05
C ARG A 194 2.90 -14.40 4.07
N TYR A 195 3.82 -14.07 3.17
CA TYR A 195 4.43 -15.03 2.25
C TYR A 195 5.23 -16.13 2.96
N LYS A 196 5.99 -15.79 4.01
CA LYS A 196 6.66 -16.78 4.85
C LYS A 196 5.65 -17.74 5.51
N LYS A 197 4.50 -17.23 5.97
CA LYS A 197 3.42 -18.09 6.50
C LYS A 197 2.85 -19.04 5.45
N LEU A 198 2.79 -18.64 4.17
CA LEU A 198 2.34 -19.50 3.07
C LEU A 198 3.30 -20.66 2.78
N LEU A 199 4.58 -20.57 3.17
CA LEU A 199 5.50 -21.72 3.11
C LEU A 199 5.06 -22.84 4.08
N GLY A 200 4.31 -22.50 5.14
CA GLY A 200 3.81 -23.45 6.12
C GLY A 200 4.95 -24.20 6.83
N ALA A 201 4.83 -25.53 6.90
CA ALA A 201 5.83 -26.42 7.50
C ALA A 201 6.95 -26.85 6.53
N ALA A 202 7.10 -26.19 5.38
CA ALA A 202 8.18 -26.51 4.44
C ALA A 202 9.54 -26.24 5.09
N ASP A 203 10.45 -27.23 5.01
CA ASP A 203 11.82 -27.08 5.47
C ASP A 203 12.57 -26.13 4.53
N PRO A 204 13.11 -24.99 5.02
CA PRO A 204 13.87 -24.05 4.20
C PRO A 204 15.02 -24.71 3.43
N ALA A 205 15.62 -25.78 3.97
CA ALA A 205 16.70 -26.52 3.32
C ALA A 205 16.23 -27.39 2.15
N LYS A 206 14.93 -27.67 2.04
CA LYS A 206 14.32 -28.51 1.00
C LYS A 206 13.55 -27.71 -0.05
N LEU A 207 13.53 -26.38 0.04
CA LEU A 207 12.86 -25.55 -0.96
C LEU A 207 13.51 -25.78 -2.34
N PRO A 208 12.70 -25.99 -3.40
CA PRO A 208 13.24 -26.19 -4.73
C PRO A 208 14.00 -24.96 -5.21
N SER A 209 15.02 -25.17 -6.03
CA SER A 209 15.59 -24.07 -6.81
C SER A 209 14.59 -23.67 -7.90
N VAL A 210 14.44 -22.36 -8.14
CA VAL A 210 13.44 -21.81 -9.05
C VAL A 210 14.11 -21.00 -10.15
N TYR A 211 13.71 -21.23 -11.39
CA TYR A 211 14.06 -20.39 -12.52
C TYR A 211 12.81 -19.63 -12.99
N VAL A 212 12.92 -18.31 -13.17
CA VAL A 212 11.79 -17.45 -13.56
C VAL A 212 12.13 -16.77 -14.88
N THR A 213 11.25 -16.90 -15.87
CA THR A 213 11.35 -16.19 -17.15
C THR A 213 9.97 -15.74 -17.61
N ILE A 214 9.75 -14.43 -17.69
CA ILE A 214 8.48 -13.84 -18.11
C ILE A 214 8.75 -12.94 -19.32
N ALA A 215 8.06 -13.20 -20.42
CA ALA A 215 8.07 -12.30 -21.57
C ALA A 215 7.10 -11.15 -21.30
N GLU A 216 7.62 -9.93 -21.21
CA GLU A 216 6.82 -8.75 -20.83
C GLU A 216 6.80 -7.71 -21.96
N GLN A 217 5.63 -7.14 -22.23
CA GLN A 217 5.45 -6.10 -23.23
C GLN A 217 4.47 -5.02 -22.79
N HIS A 218 4.78 -3.77 -23.11
CA HIS A 218 3.79 -2.69 -23.05
C HIS A 218 3.15 -2.51 -24.44
N LEU A 219 1.83 -2.64 -24.58
CA LEU A 219 1.20 -2.69 -25.90
C LEU A 219 1.23 -1.36 -26.66
N ALA A 220 1.33 -0.23 -25.95
CA ALA A 220 1.42 1.09 -26.60
C ALA A 220 2.81 1.36 -27.22
N ARG A 221 3.87 0.74 -26.69
CA ARG A 221 5.25 0.82 -27.20
C ARG A 221 6.03 -0.43 -26.81
N PRO A 222 6.72 -1.11 -27.73
CA PRO A 222 7.51 -2.30 -27.43
C PRO A 222 8.75 -1.92 -26.59
N VAL A 223 8.54 -1.78 -25.29
CA VAL A 223 9.59 -1.64 -24.28
C VAL A 223 9.57 -2.94 -23.49
N ILE A 224 10.72 -3.61 -23.43
CA ILE A 224 10.91 -4.78 -22.56
C ILE A 224 11.00 -4.25 -21.14
N ASP A 225 10.05 -4.65 -20.31
CA ASP A 225 9.94 -4.20 -18.94
C ASP A 225 9.85 -5.41 -18.02
N PRO A 226 10.95 -5.87 -17.39
CA PRO A 226 10.95 -7.11 -16.60
C PRO A 226 10.33 -6.88 -15.21
N ALA A 227 9.19 -6.20 -15.12
CA ALA A 227 8.55 -5.82 -13.86
C ALA A 227 8.05 -7.06 -13.10
N VAL A 228 7.29 -7.94 -13.77
CA VAL A 228 6.81 -9.19 -13.17
C VAL A 228 7.98 -10.10 -12.82
N GLN A 229 8.91 -10.32 -13.75
CA GLN A 229 10.04 -11.21 -13.53
C GLN A 229 10.88 -10.76 -12.33
N THR A 230 11.21 -9.47 -12.27
CA THR A 230 12.01 -8.89 -11.18
C THR A 230 11.29 -9.03 -9.85
N GLU A 231 10.00 -8.72 -9.80
CA GLU A 231 9.22 -8.77 -8.55
C GLU A 231 9.10 -10.19 -8.00
N LEU A 232 8.84 -11.18 -8.89
CA LEU A 232 8.81 -12.60 -8.50
C LEU A 232 10.18 -13.04 -7.96
N MET A 233 11.27 -12.71 -8.65
CA MET A 233 12.63 -13.09 -8.22
C MET A 233 13.00 -12.46 -6.87
N LEU A 234 12.69 -11.17 -6.68
CA LEU A 234 12.97 -10.45 -5.45
C LEU A 234 12.27 -11.10 -4.25
N VAL A 235 10.95 -11.31 -4.36
CA VAL A 235 10.16 -11.88 -3.26
C VAL A 235 10.56 -13.32 -2.97
N LEU A 236 10.70 -14.16 -4.00
CA LEU A 236 11.08 -15.58 -3.82
C LEU A 236 12.44 -15.69 -3.12
N ARG A 237 13.42 -14.85 -3.48
CA ARG A 237 14.71 -14.79 -2.80
C ARG A 237 14.58 -14.33 -1.35
N GLN A 238 13.76 -13.32 -1.07
CA GLN A 238 13.54 -12.80 0.28
C GLN A 238 12.88 -13.81 1.22
N ILE A 239 12.08 -14.75 0.70
CA ILE A 239 11.46 -15.83 1.49
C ILE A 239 12.25 -17.14 1.48
N GLY A 240 13.46 -17.15 0.91
CA GLY A 240 14.43 -18.25 1.06
C GLY A 240 14.56 -19.22 -0.12
N PHE A 241 13.89 -18.99 -1.25
CA PHE A 241 14.12 -19.80 -2.46
C PHE A 241 15.48 -19.47 -3.08
N THR A 242 16.14 -20.50 -3.60
CA THR A 242 17.31 -20.31 -4.49
C THR A 242 16.80 -19.98 -5.88
N VAL A 243 16.96 -18.72 -6.31
CA VAL A 243 16.57 -18.25 -7.64
C VAL A 243 17.77 -18.39 -8.59
N LEU A 244 17.61 -19.16 -9.66
CA LEU A 244 18.66 -19.48 -10.63
C LEU A 244 18.69 -18.47 -11.78
N SER A 245 19.88 -18.18 -12.29
CA SER A 245 20.08 -17.60 -13.62
C SER A 245 19.79 -18.62 -14.74
N ALA A 246 19.68 -18.15 -15.98
CA ALA A 246 19.44 -19.03 -17.14
C ALA A 246 20.53 -20.12 -17.28
N ASP A 247 21.80 -19.74 -17.10
CA ASP A 247 22.94 -20.68 -17.22
C ASP A 247 22.98 -21.71 -16.09
N GLU A 248 22.53 -21.34 -14.89
CA GLU A 248 22.42 -22.26 -13.75
C GLU A 248 21.23 -23.20 -13.92
N ALA A 249 20.09 -22.68 -14.39
CA ALA A 249 18.90 -23.47 -14.67
C ALA A 249 19.16 -24.54 -15.73
N ALA A 250 19.92 -24.22 -16.78
CA ALA A 250 20.34 -25.17 -17.81
C ALA A 250 21.15 -26.36 -17.24
N LYS A 251 21.80 -26.19 -16.09
CA LYS A 251 22.60 -27.23 -15.41
C LYS A 251 21.84 -27.93 -14.27
N ARG A 252 20.60 -27.51 -13.99
CA ARG A 252 19.77 -27.97 -12.88
C ARG A 252 18.42 -28.47 -13.41
N PRO A 253 18.37 -29.70 -13.97
CA PRO A 253 17.12 -30.25 -14.53
C PRO A 253 16.05 -30.50 -13.47
N ASP A 254 16.42 -30.53 -12.19
CA ASP A 254 15.52 -30.65 -11.05
C ASP A 254 14.83 -29.32 -10.67
N ALA A 255 15.26 -28.19 -11.25
CA ALA A 255 14.73 -26.88 -10.91
C ALA A 255 13.27 -26.71 -11.35
N VAL A 256 12.48 -26.06 -10.49
CA VAL A 256 11.12 -25.63 -10.84
C VAL A 256 11.21 -24.43 -11.77
N THR A 257 10.42 -24.45 -12.84
CA THR A 257 10.40 -23.39 -13.85
C THR A 257 9.09 -22.61 -13.78
N ILE A 258 9.20 -21.28 -13.66
CA ILE A 258 8.10 -20.34 -13.78
C ILE A 258 8.27 -19.62 -15.10
N THR A 259 7.37 -19.90 -16.04
CA THR A 259 7.37 -19.33 -17.38
C THR A 259 6.08 -18.56 -17.60
N GLY A 260 6.08 -17.50 -18.40
CA GLY A 260 4.85 -16.75 -18.64
C GLY A 260 4.98 -15.61 -19.62
N GLU A 261 3.84 -14.99 -19.87
CA GLU A 261 3.71 -13.77 -20.66
C GLU A 261 2.97 -12.72 -19.83
N ALA A 262 3.40 -11.47 -19.94
CA ALA A 262 2.69 -10.36 -19.35
C ALA A 262 2.59 -9.20 -20.32
N PHE A 263 1.49 -8.46 -20.22
CA PHE A 263 1.38 -7.19 -20.89
C PHE A 263 0.77 -6.12 -20.00
N SER A 264 1.11 -4.89 -20.28
CA SER A 264 0.37 -3.72 -19.82
C SER A 264 -0.10 -2.88 -21.00
N GLU A 265 -1.23 -2.20 -20.83
CA GLU A 265 -1.81 -1.34 -21.84
C GLU A 265 -2.49 -0.13 -21.20
N LEU A 266 -2.58 0.94 -21.98
CA LEU A 266 -3.32 2.13 -21.60
C LEU A 266 -4.78 1.78 -21.35
N GLY A 267 -5.28 2.10 -20.16
CA GLY A 267 -6.68 1.96 -19.79
C GLY A 267 -7.47 3.23 -20.08
N MET A 268 -7.17 4.31 -19.35
CA MET A 268 -7.89 5.58 -19.45
C MET A 268 -6.92 6.75 -19.21
N ARG A 269 -7.14 7.86 -19.91
CA ARG A 269 -6.53 9.15 -19.56
C ARG A 269 -7.61 10.14 -19.16
N ARG A 270 -7.40 10.83 -18.03
CA ARG A 270 -8.28 11.92 -17.57
C ARG A 270 -7.41 13.06 -17.05
N GLY A 271 -7.36 14.17 -17.79
CA GLY A 271 -6.34 15.19 -17.59
C GLY A 271 -4.93 14.58 -17.69
N ASN A 272 -4.07 14.91 -16.73
CA ASN A 272 -2.69 14.41 -16.68
C ASN A 272 -2.56 13.02 -16.04
N LEU A 273 -3.66 12.33 -15.80
CA LEU A 273 -3.68 11.02 -15.14
C LEU A 273 -3.80 9.92 -16.16
N VAL A 274 -2.92 8.94 -16.04
CA VAL A 274 -2.85 7.78 -16.91
C VAL A 274 -3.09 6.52 -16.09
N SER A 275 -4.18 5.83 -16.39
CA SER A 275 -4.42 4.48 -15.89
C SER A 275 -3.89 3.47 -16.89
N CYS A 276 -3.14 2.48 -16.40
CA CYS A 276 -2.79 1.28 -17.17
C CYS A 276 -3.38 0.05 -16.51
N ARG A 277 -3.79 -0.89 -17.35
CA ARG A 277 -4.21 -2.24 -16.95
C ARG A 277 -3.14 -3.24 -17.36
N SER A 278 -2.97 -4.29 -16.57
CA SER A 278 -2.03 -5.37 -16.83
C SER A 278 -2.72 -6.72 -16.84
N ARG A 279 -2.13 -7.66 -17.59
CA ARG A 279 -2.42 -9.08 -17.53
C ARG A 279 -1.12 -9.84 -17.42
N VAL A 280 -1.04 -10.74 -16.45
CA VAL A 280 0.09 -11.66 -16.26
C VAL A 280 -0.46 -13.06 -16.34
N GLU A 281 0.13 -13.89 -17.19
CA GLU A 281 -0.18 -15.31 -17.31
C GLU A 281 1.07 -16.12 -17.06
N ILE A 282 0.99 -17.12 -16.19
CA ILE A 282 2.12 -17.93 -15.82
C ILE A 282 1.79 -19.41 -15.79
N THR A 283 2.83 -20.20 -15.96
CA THR A 283 2.85 -21.63 -15.81
C THR A 283 4.06 -22.02 -14.96
N VAL A 284 3.81 -22.80 -13.91
CA VAL A 284 4.82 -23.37 -13.02
C VAL A 284 4.92 -24.87 -13.29
N LYS A 285 6.12 -25.36 -13.58
CA LYS A 285 6.39 -26.78 -13.81
C LYS A 285 7.53 -27.27 -12.93
N ASP A 286 7.44 -28.50 -12.42
CA ASP A 286 8.56 -29.13 -11.72
C ASP A 286 9.70 -29.54 -12.68
N GLY A 287 10.82 -30.04 -12.14
CA GLY A 287 11.97 -30.48 -12.94
C GLY A 287 11.67 -31.63 -13.91
N SER A 288 10.58 -32.38 -13.71
CA SER A 288 10.13 -33.39 -14.68
C SER A 288 9.31 -32.79 -15.85
N GLY A 289 8.98 -31.51 -15.77
CA GLY A 289 8.10 -30.81 -16.70
C GLY A 289 6.61 -30.96 -16.37
N LYS A 290 6.26 -31.60 -15.25
CA LYS A 290 4.87 -31.73 -14.81
C LYS A 290 4.35 -30.38 -14.36
N LEU A 291 3.15 -30.04 -14.84
CA LEU A 291 2.44 -28.81 -14.49
C LEU A 291 2.04 -28.82 -13.00
N LEU A 292 2.54 -27.84 -12.25
CA LEU A 292 2.17 -27.60 -10.85
C LEU A 292 1.05 -26.57 -10.72
N LEU A 293 1.12 -25.50 -11.52
CA LEU A 293 0.17 -24.39 -11.51
C LEU A 293 0.12 -23.76 -12.90
N ALA A 294 -1.07 -23.46 -13.40
CA ALA A 294 -1.28 -22.51 -14.49
C ALA A 294 -2.28 -21.47 -14.00
N ASP A 295 -1.94 -20.19 -14.11
CA ASP A 295 -2.74 -19.13 -13.53
C ASP A 295 -2.55 -17.81 -14.26
N ARG A 296 -3.45 -16.87 -13.99
CA ARG A 296 -3.40 -15.52 -14.52
C ARG A 296 -3.86 -14.51 -13.49
N GLN A 297 -3.39 -13.28 -13.63
CA GLN A 297 -3.83 -12.17 -12.80
C GLN A 297 -3.92 -10.89 -13.61
N MET A 298 -4.97 -10.13 -13.35
CA MET A 298 -5.14 -8.77 -13.85
C MET A 298 -4.91 -7.78 -12.72
N ASP A 299 -4.41 -6.60 -13.06
CA ASP A 299 -4.35 -5.46 -12.15
C ASP A 299 -4.49 -4.14 -12.91
N VAL A 300 -4.65 -3.04 -12.17
CA VAL A 300 -4.76 -1.68 -12.68
C VAL A 300 -3.97 -0.76 -11.76
N ALA A 301 -3.17 0.13 -12.35
CA ALA A 301 -2.53 1.20 -11.61
C ALA A 301 -2.72 2.54 -12.32
N ILE A 302 -2.54 3.62 -11.57
CA ILE A 302 -2.70 5.00 -12.03
C ILE A 302 -1.43 5.75 -11.67
N ASP A 303 -0.93 6.53 -12.61
CA ASP A 303 0.21 7.42 -12.44
C ASP A 303 0.07 8.63 -13.39
N ILE A 304 0.93 9.63 -13.23
CA ILE A 304 1.05 10.72 -14.21
C ILE A 304 1.76 10.25 -15.48
N ALA A 305 2.59 9.21 -15.36
CA ALA A 305 3.37 8.65 -16.46
C ALA A 305 2.89 7.25 -16.81
N GLU A 306 2.53 7.04 -18.08
CA GLU A 306 2.00 5.75 -18.58
C GLU A 306 2.89 4.55 -18.27
N HIS A 307 4.20 4.70 -18.45
CA HIS A 307 5.16 3.63 -18.20
C HIS A 307 5.26 3.25 -16.72
N ILE A 308 5.14 4.23 -15.81
CA ILE A 308 5.12 3.98 -14.38
C ILE A 308 3.81 3.28 -13.98
N ALA A 309 2.67 3.75 -14.52
CA ALA A 309 1.39 3.08 -14.32
C ALA A 309 1.41 1.64 -14.85
N GLY A 310 2.01 1.40 -16.02
CA GLY A 310 2.17 0.07 -16.61
C GLY A 310 2.99 -0.87 -15.74
N LYS A 311 4.18 -0.44 -15.31
CA LYS A 311 5.06 -1.19 -14.37
C LYS A 311 4.34 -1.52 -13.08
N LYS A 312 3.73 -0.53 -12.45
CA LYS A 312 3.04 -0.69 -11.17
C LYS A 312 1.87 -1.67 -11.27
N ALA A 313 1.13 -1.65 -12.39
CA ALA A 313 0.09 -2.64 -12.63
C ALA A 313 0.66 -4.06 -12.80
N LEU A 314 1.81 -4.21 -13.47
CA LEU A 314 2.49 -5.50 -13.61
C LEU A 314 3.02 -6.03 -12.25
N GLU A 315 3.68 -5.18 -11.47
CA GLU A 315 4.16 -5.49 -10.11
C GLU A 315 3.02 -5.94 -9.19
N ASN A 316 1.92 -5.20 -9.15
CA ASN A 316 0.74 -5.56 -8.35
C ASN A 316 0.16 -6.93 -8.75
N ALA A 317 0.08 -7.21 -10.05
CA ALA A 317 -0.39 -8.50 -10.55
C ALA A 317 0.57 -9.64 -10.15
N ALA A 318 1.88 -9.41 -10.23
CA ALA A 318 2.90 -10.38 -9.81
C ALA A 318 2.80 -10.71 -8.32
N LEU A 319 2.65 -9.69 -7.47
CA LEU A 319 2.47 -9.86 -6.03
C LEU A 319 1.22 -10.69 -5.71
N LYS A 320 0.09 -10.41 -6.37
CA LYS A 320 -1.14 -11.20 -6.20
C LYS A 320 -1.01 -12.65 -6.70
N LEU A 321 -0.16 -12.93 -7.69
CA LEU A 321 0.11 -14.30 -8.14
C LEU A 321 0.93 -15.10 -7.12
N LEU A 322 1.82 -14.46 -6.37
CA LEU A 322 2.66 -15.13 -5.36
C LEU A 322 1.84 -15.82 -4.27
N ASP A 323 0.64 -15.32 -3.98
CA ASP A 323 -0.32 -15.96 -3.07
C ASP A 323 -0.64 -17.41 -3.45
N ARG A 324 -0.56 -17.73 -4.75
CA ARG A 324 -0.90 -19.05 -5.32
C ARG A 324 0.35 -19.81 -5.78
N ILE A 325 1.38 -19.11 -6.23
CA ILE A 325 2.67 -19.71 -6.59
C ILE A 325 3.36 -20.31 -5.35
N ILE A 326 3.48 -19.54 -4.26
CA ILE A 326 4.27 -19.94 -3.09
C ILE A 326 3.79 -21.28 -2.51
N PRO A 327 2.48 -21.51 -2.28
CA PRO A 327 2.01 -22.81 -1.82
C PRO A 327 2.31 -23.96 -2.79
N ALA A 328 2.21 -23.72 -4.10
CA ALA A 328 2.51 -24.73 -5.11
C ALA A 328 3.99 -25.13 -5.13
N LEU A 329 4.90 -24.16 -4.91
CA LEU A 329 6.33 -24.39 -4.75
C LEU A 329 6.64 -25.11 -3.43
N ALA A 330 6.05 -24.66 -2.33
CA ALA A 330 6.28 -25.23 -0.99
C ALA A 330 5.82 -26.70 -0.91
N ALA A 331 4.81 -27.09 -1.69
CA ALA A 331 4.38 -28.49 -1.79
C ALA A 331 5.44 -29.42 -2.41
N GLN A 332 6.42 -28.89 -3.17
CA GLN A 332 7.53 -29.68 -3.71
C GLN A 332 8.63 -29.96 -2.68
N ALA A 333 8.64 -29.24 -1.56
CA ALA A 333 9.63 -29.38 -0.49
C ALA A 333 9.21 -30.40 0.61
N ARG A 334 8.06 -31.06 0.44
CA ARG A 334 7.47 -31.99 1.41
C ARG A 334 7.84 -33.45 1.14
#